data_AF-A0A8T6RJN6-F1
#
_entry.id   AF-A0A8T6RJN6-F1
#
_cell.length_a   1.000
_cell.length_b   1.000
_cell.length_c   1.000
_cell.angle_alpha   90.00
_cell.angle_beta   90.00
_cell.angle_gamma   90.00
#
_symmetry.space_group_name_H-M   'P 1'
#
loop_
_entity.id
_entity.type
_entity.pdbx_description
1 polymer ?
#
loop_
_entity_poly.entity_id
_entity_poly.type
_entity_poly.pdbx_seq_one_letter_code
_entity_poly.pdbx_strand_id
1 'polypeptide(L)'
;MQIIEPYLELAGIVLLTIIGIFYIIISLKLFKSWKLKQLRSTMIFAIGFLFASLGLFGLTAEKIFLAYIYPHPIGDVFGRLSAIIGIVMSIGALLSLNAFTLEMALEKHKKKAFPPITVIGIIPTTILIYAISTYIAIIDNHEFVYPFWITLIMVCMIFPVMIFPPIVFFYYSIKIRKVDKANYKRSITMGIAMLTLAITYTIELAGASLILAILFRLGFFIFAILMYVSIELPDWYRKLIGWSEE
;
A
#
# COMPACT_ATOMS: atom_id res chain seq x y z
N MET A 1 18.27 -22.20 -14.87
CA MET A 1 17.43 -21.22 -14.14
C MET A 1 16.30 -21.90 -13.36
N GLN A 2 15.69 -22.97 -13.86
CA GLN A 2 14.57 -23.72 -13.24
C GLN A 2 14.77 -24.20 -11.78
N ILE A 3 16.00 -24.40 -11.29
CA ILE A 3 16.23 -24.84 -9.90
C ILE A 3 16.04 -23.71 -8.89
N ILE A 4 16.23 -22.44 -9.29
CA ILE A 4 16.25 -21.28 -8.37
C ILE A 4 14.86 -20.65 -8.22
N GLU A 5 14.04 -20.70 -9.26
CA GLU A 5 12.68 -20.16 -9.31
C GLU A 5 11.79 -20.56 -8.12
N PRO A 6 11.65 -21.83 -7.74
CA PRO A 6 10.79 -22.21 -6.62
C PRO A 6 11.25 -21.65 -5.27
N TYR A 7 12.57 -21.48 -5.08
CA TYR A 7 13.10 -20.85 -3.85
C TYR A 7 12.84 -19.34 -3.82
N LEU A 8 12.89 -18.67 -4.98
CA LEU A 8 12.56 -17.25 -5.09
C LEU A 8 11.07 -17.00 -4.85
N GLU A 9 10.20 -17.85 -5.39
CA GLU A 9 8.76 -17.80 -5.13
C GLU A 9 8.45 -17.94 -3.63
N LEU A 10 9.02 -18.97 -2.99
CA LEU A 10 8.85 -19.19 -1.56
C LEU A 10 9.38 -18.01 -0.74
N ALA A 11 10.56 -17.48 -1.08
CA ALA A 11 11.12 -16.29 -0.44
C ALA A 11 10.19 -15.07 -0.60
N GLY A 12 9.57 -14.90 -1.77
CA GLY A 12 8.57 -13.88 -2.03
C GLY A 12 7.32 -14.00 -1.16
N ILE A 13 6.78 -15.22 -1.02
CA ILE A 13 5.63 -15.53 -0.15
C ILE A 13 5.96 -15.25 1.32
N VAL A 14 7.12 -15.71 1.79
CA VAL A 14 7.59 -15.48 3.16
C VAL A 14 7.76 -13.98 3.42
N LEU A 15 8.37 -13.24 2.50
CA LEU A 15 8.57 -11.80 2.64
C LEU A 15 7.23 -11.05 2.76
N LEU A 16 6.26 -11.35 1.88
CA LEU A 16 4.92 -10.75 1.94
C LEU A 16 4.22 -11.05 3.27
N THR A 17 4.35 -12.28 3.75
CA THR A 17 3.80 -12.71 5.06
C THR A 17 4.40 -11.91 6.21
N ILE A 18 5.73 -11.77 6.23
CA ILE A 18 6.45 -10.99 7.26
C ILE A 18 6.01 -9.52 7.22
N ILE A 19 5.91 -8.92 6.03
CA ILE A 19 5.44 -7.54 5.86
C ILE A 19 3.99 -7.40 6.35
N GLY A 20 3.11 -8.34 6.02
CA GLY A 20 1.72 -8.36 6.51
C GLY A 20 1.63 -8.38 8.03
N ILE A 21 2.37 -9.28 8.68
CA ILE A 21 2.45 -9.35 10.16
C ILE A 21 2.98 -8.04 10.73
N PHE A 22 4.02 -7.47 10.13
CA PHE A 22 4.58 -6.19 10.56
C PHE A 22 3.56 -5.05 10.48
N TYR A 23 2.73 -5.02 9.43
CA TYR A 23 1.67 -4.05 9.27
C TYR A 23 0.58 -4.20 10.33
N ILE A 24 0.21 -5.43 10.71
CA ILE A 24 -0.68 -5.67 11.85
C ILE A 24 -0.08 -5.11 13.14
N ILE A 25 1.19 -5.40 13.42
CA ILE A 25 1.85 -4.93 14.64
C ILE A 25 1.83 -3.40 14.69
N ILE A 26 2.14 -2.72 13.58
CA ILE A 26 2.05 -1.26 13.47
C ILE A 26 0.62 -0.77 13.69
N SER A 27 -0.36 -1.37 13.01
CA SER A 27 -1.78 -1.02 13.15
C SER A 27 -2.24 -1.11 14.60
N LEU A 28 -1.93 -2.21 15.30
CA LEU A 28 -2.26 -2.40 16.71
C LEU A 28 -1.61 -1.35 17.62
N LYS A 29 -0.34 -0.99 17.37
CA LYS A 29 0.34 0.09 18.11
C LYS A 29 -0.33 1.44 17.89
N LEU A 30 -0.67 1.76 16.64
CA LEU A 30 -1.35 3.01 16.28
C LEU A 30 -2.77 3.08 16.85
N PHE A 31 -3.51 1.96 16.89
CA PHE A 31 -4.82 1.92 17.55
C PHE A 31 -4.72 2.20 19.05
N LYS A 32 -3.69 1.68 19.73
CA LYS A 32 -3.41 2.02 21.15
C LYS A 32 -3.10 3.51 21.31
N SER A 33 -2.24 4.06 20.46
CA SER A 33 -1.90 5.49 20.44
C SER A 33 -3.12 6.38 20.19
N TRP A 34 -3.99 5.99 19.25
CA TRP A 34 -5.25 6.68 18.98
C TRP A 34 -6.20 6.65 20.18
N LYS A 35 -6.35 5.52 20.88
CA LYS A 35 -7.20 5.46 22.08
C LYS A 35 -6.77 6.47 23.15
N LEU A 36 -5.48 6.77 23.23
CA LEU A 36 -4.92 7.75 24.16
C LEU A 36 -5.06 9.20 23.67
N LYS A 37 -4.69 9.47 22.41
CA LYS A 37 -4.59 10.83 21.86
C LYS A 37 -5.85 11.32 21.15
N GLN A 38 -6.77 10.40 20.82
CA GLN A 38 -8.00 10.62 20.04
C GLN A 38 -7.83 11.34 18.69
N LEU A 39 -6.64 11.32 18.11
CA LEU A 39 -6.36 11.93 16.81
C LEU A 39 -6.94 11.10 15.65
N ARG A 40 -7.90 11.68 14.92
CA ARG A 40 -8.58 11.00 13.80
C ARG A 40 -7.63 10.53 12.70
N SER A 41 -6.57 11.29 12.41
CA SER A 41 -5.54 10.91 11.44
C SER A 41 -4.82 9.60 11.82
N THR A 42 -4.51 9.40 13.10
CA THR A 42 -3.90 8.16 13.61
C THR A 42 -4.82 6.96 13.41
N MET A 43 -6.13 7.11 13.64
CA MET A 43 -7.12 6.06 13.41
C MET A 43 -7.22 5.69 11.92
N ILE A 44 -7.37 6.68 11.05
CA ILE A 44 -7.45 6.46 9.58
C ILE A 44 -6.20 5.72 9.11
N PHE A 45 -5.04 6.11 9.63
CA PHE A 45 -3.78 5.48 9.28
C PHE A 45 -3.66 4.03 9.79
N ALA A 46 -4.09 3.77 11.04
CA ALA A 46 -4.13 2.42 11.60
C ALA A 46 -5.03 1.48 10.77
N ILE A 47 -6.19 1.97 10.34
CA ILE A 47 -7.10 1.25 9.43
C ILE A 47 -6.44 0.99 8.07
N GLY A 48 -5.73 1.98 7.51
CA GLY A 48 -4.98 1.82 6.28
C GLY A 48 -3.93 0.70 6.36
N PHE A 49 -3.20 0.59 7.48
CA PHE A 49 -2.26 -0.50 7.71
C PHE A 49 -2.93 -1.86 7.84
N LEU A 50 -4.09 -1.92 8.49
CA LEU A 50 -4.87 -3.15 8.60
C LEU A 50 -5.33 -3.62 7.23
N PHE A 51 -5.89 -2.72 6.41
CA PHE A 51 -6.28 -3.04 5.04
C PHE A 51 -5.10 -3.47 4.18
N ALA A 52 -3.95 -2.78 4.25
CA ALA A 52 -2.78 -3.20 3.50
C ALA A 52 -2.27 -4.58 3.94
N SER A 53 -2.32 -4.91 5.24
CA SER A 53 -2.00 -6.26 5.71
C SER A 53 -2.94 -7.32 5.16
N LEU A 54 -4.26 -7.06 5.17
CA LEU A 54 -5.24 -7.99 4.61
C LEU A 54 -5.04 -8.16 3.10
N GLY A 55 -4.66 -7.08 2.40
CA GLY A 55 -4.28 -7.10 0.99
C GLY A 55 -3.09 -8.02 0.73
N LEU A 56 -2.02 -7.89 1.52
CA LEU A 56 -0.83 -8.72 1.43
C LEU A 56 -1.12 -10.20 1.72
N PHE A 57 -1.97 -10.50 2.70
CA PHE A 57 -2.39 -11.88 2.97
C PHE A 57 -3.26 -12.45 1.85
N GLY A 58 -4.13 -11.65 1.24
CA GLY A 58 -4.89 -12.06 0.04
C GLY A 58 -3.94 -12.47 -1.09
N LEU A 59 -2.94 -11.64 -1.38
CA LEU A 59 -1.92 -11.93 -2.41
C LEU A 59 -1.03 -13.13 -2.06
N THR A 60 -0.72 -13.32 -0.77
CA THR A 60 0.02 -14.50 -0.29
C THR A 60 -0.82 -15.77 -0.46
N ALA A 61 -2.10 -15.73 -0.09
CA ALA A 61 -3.02 -16.85 -0.23
C ALA A 61 -3.25 -17.22 -1.70
N GLU A 62 -3.44 -16.23 -2.57
CA GLU A 62 -3.52 -16.42 -4.03
C GLU A 62 -2.34 -17.25 -4.54
N LYS A 63 -1.11 -16.83 -4.24
CA LYS A 63 0.11 -17.52 -4.65
C LYS A 63 0.18 -18.94 -4.12
N ILE A 64 -0.21 -19.17 -2.87
CA ILE A 64 -0.21 -20.51 -2.28
C ILE A 64 -1.21 -21.42 -3.01
N PHE A 65 -2.43 -20.93 -3.28
CA PHE A 65 -3.46 -21.71 -3.98
C PHE A 65 -3.05 -22.00 -5.43
N LEU A 66 -2.48 -21.01 -6.13
CA LEU A 66 -2.02 -21.17 -7.52
C LEU A 66 -0.75 -22.01 -7.64
N ALA A 67 0.17 -21.96 -6.67
CA ALA A 67 1.43 -22.73 -6.73
C ALA A 67 1.30 -24.18 -6.28
N TYR A 68 0.47 -24.46 -5.27
CA TYR A 68 0.47 -25.76 -4.61
C TYR A 68 -0.82 -26.57 -4.78
N ILE A 69 -1.91 -25.95 -5.23
CA ILE A 69 -3.23 -26.61 -5.33
C ILE A 69 -3.74 -26.64 -6.78
N TYR A 70 -3.43 -25.65 -7.62
CA TYR A 70 -3.65 -25.71 -9.06
C TYR A 70 -2.84 -26.87 -9.69
N PRO A 71 -3.36 -27.60 -10.70
CA PRO A 71 -4.55 -27.36 -11.53
C PRO A 71 -5.88 -27.85 -10.94
N HIS A 72 -5.94 -28.27 -9.67
CA HIS A 72 -7.22 -28.68 -9.08
C HIS A 72 -8.22 -27.50 -9.11
N PRO A 73 -9.50 -27.71 -9.48
CA PRO A 73 -10.49 -26.63 -9.59
C PRO A 73 -10.64 -25.78 -8.31
N ILE A 74 -10.45 -26.41 -7.16
CA ILE A 74 -10.41 -25.76 -5.84
C ILE A 74 -9.30 -24.69 -5.78
N GLY A 75 -8.12 -24.96 -6.35
CA GLY A 75 -7.01 -24.02 -6.40
C GLY A 75 -7.33 -22.77 -7.22
N ASP A 76 -7.99 -22.91 -8.36
CA ASP A 76 -8.44 -21.76 -9.17
C ASP A 76 -9.49 -20.92 -8.44
N VAL A 77 -10.52 -21.57 -7.86
CA VAL A 77 -11.59 -20.87 -7.13
C VAL A 77 -11.05 -20.09 -5.94
N PHE A 78 -10.23 -20.72 -5.08
CA PHE A 78 -9.66 -20.04 -3.91
C PHE A 78 -8.57 -19.05 -4.28
N GLY A 79 -7.82 -19.29 -5.37
CA GLY A 79 -6.90 -18.32 -5.96
C GLY A 79 -7.62 -17.03 -6.36
N ARG A 80 -8.69 -17.13 -7.16
CA ARG A 80 -9.49 -15.97 -7.59
C ARG A 80 -10.11 -15.21 -6.42
N LEU A 81 -10.67 -15.94 -5.44
CA LEU A 81 -11.25 -15.34 -4.24
C LEU A 81 -10.19 -14.55 -3.45
N SER A 82 -9.01 -15.14 -3.27
CA SER A 82 -7.90 -14.51 -2.55
C SER A 82 -7.38 -13.27 -3.28
N ALA A 83 -7.28 -13.31 -4.61
CA ALA A 83 -6.93 -12.17 -5.45
C ALA A 83 -7.95 -11.01 -5.31
N ILE A 84 -9.25 -11.31 -5.35
CA ILE A 84 -10.32 -10.32 -5.17
C ILE A 84 -10.22 -9.65 -3.79
N ILE A 85 -10.04 -10.44 -2.73
CA ILE A 85 -9.85 -9.90 -1.37
C ILE A 85 -8.59 -9.02 -1.33
N GLY A 86 -7.49 -9.49 -1.92
CA GLY A 86 -6.23 -8.76 -2.02
C GLY A 86 -6.40 -7.37 -2.64
N ILE A 87 -7.12 -7.30 -3.76
CA ILE A 87 -7.41 -6.07 -4.50
C ILE A 87 -8.30 -5.12 -3.70
N VAL A 88 -9.44 -5.60 -3.18
CA VAL A 88 -10.39 -4.78 -2.42
C VAL A 88 -9.72 -4.16 -1.20
N MET A 89 -8.92 -4.95 -0.48
CA MET A 89 -8.21 -4.49 0.71
C MET A 89 -7.08 -3.52 0.34
N SER A 90 -6.34 -3.75 -0.74
CA SER A 90 -5.29 -2.82 -1.21
C SER A 90 -5.86 -1.45 -1.60
N ILE A 91 -7.04 -1.41 -2.22
CA ILE A 91 -7.73 -0.16 -2.54
C ILE A 91 -8.25 0.52 -1.28
N GLY A 92 -8.82 -0.24 -0.34
CA GLY A 92 -9.19 0.28 0.98
C GLY A 92 -8.01 0.93 1.70
N ALA A 93 -6.81 0.35 1.59
CA ALA A 93 -5.58 0.93 2.10
C ALA A 93 -5.23 2.24 1.39
N LEU A 94 -5.19 2.26 0.06
CA LEU A 94 -4.90 3.47 -0.73
C LEU A 94 -5.88 4.62 -0.43
N LEU A 95 -7.18 4.33 -0.33
CA LEU A 95 -8.19 5.32 0.03
C LEU A 95 -7.98 5.84 1.46
N SER A 96 -7.58 4.98 2.39
CA SER A 96 -7.25 5.37 3.77
C SER A 96 -6.00 6.27 3.81
N LEU A 97 -4.97 6.00 3.00
CA LEU A 97 -3.77 6.84 2.91
C LEU A 97 -4.09 8.21 2.28
N ASN A 98 -4.96 8.25 1.28
CA ASN A 98 -5.47 9.50 0.72
C ASN A 98 -6.28 10.30 1.74
N ALA A 99 -7.19 9.63 2.48
CA ALA A 99 -7.94 10.25 3.57
C ALA A 99 -7.02 10.82 4.67
N PHE A 100 -5.99 10.06 5.04
CA PHE A 100 -4.96 10.49 6.00
C PHE A 100 -4.21 11.73 5.51
N THR A 101 -3.80 11.74 4.24
CA THR A 101 -3.10 12.87 3.62
C THR A 101 -3.97 14.12 3.63
N LEU A 102 -5.24 13.99 3.24
CA LEU A 102 -6.18 15.12 3.28
C LEU A 102 -6.40 15.64 4.70
N GLU A 103 -6.48 14.75 5.70
CA GLU A 103 -6.61 15.16 7.11
C GLU A 103 -5.38 15.92 7.60
N MET A 104 -4.18 15.46 7.23
CA MET A 104 -2.92 16.02 7.75
C MET A 104 -2.49 17.31 7.03
N ALA A 105 -2.68 17.41 5.71
CA ALA A 105 -2.09 18.47 4.90
C ALA A 105 -3.12 19.44 4.29
N LEU A 106 -4.38 19.01 4.13
CA LEU A 106 -5.42 19.74 3.37
C LEU A 106 -6.78 19.73 4.08
N GLU A 107 -6.80 19.88 5.40
CA GLU A 107 -8.03 19.79 6.23
C GLU A 107 -9.19 20.64 5.68
N LYS A 108 -8.90 21.87 5.22
CA LYS A 108 -9.88 22.80 4.63
C LYS A 108 -10.48 22.32 3.30
N HIS A 109 -9.79 21.47 2.54
CA HIS A 109 -10.21 20.98 1.23
C HIS A 109 -10.69 19.54 1.22
N LYS A 110 -10.63 18.85 2.38
CA LYS A 110 -11.01 17.43 2.53
C LYS A 110 -12.37 17.09 1.91
N LYS A 111 -13.40 17.91 2.18
CA LYS A 111 -14.78 17.66 1.68
C LYS A 111 -14.90 17.73 0.14
N LYS A 112 -14.05 18.52 -0.53
CA LYS A 112 -14.08 18.69 -1.99
C LYS A 112 -13.17 17.71 -2.73
N ALA A 113 -12.01 17.38 -2.15
CA ALA A 113 -11.02 16.51 -2.77
C ALA A 113 -11.28 15.00 -2.52
N PHE A 114 -11.93 14.63 -1.42
CA PHE A 114 -12.14 13.21 -1.09
C PHE A 114 -13.07 12.45 -2.04
N PRO A 115 -14.25 12.99 -2.46
CA PRO A 115 -15.13 12.29 -3.40
C PRO A 115 -14.47 11.93 -4.74
N PRO A 116 -13.80 12.85 -5.48
CA PRO A 116 -13.18 12.49 -6.76
C PRO A 116 -12.05 11.47 -6.61
N ILE A 117 -11.23 11.54 -5.56
CA ILE A 117 -10.17 10.54 -5.30
C ILE A 117 -10.79 9.15 -5.03
N THR A 118 -11.93 9.12 -4.33
CA THR A 118 -12.66 7.88 -4.05
C THR A 118 -13.22 7.26 -5.32
N VAL A 119 -13.83 8.06 -6.19
CA VAL A 119 -14.35 7.60 -7.50
C VAL A 119 -13.23 7.05 -8.38
N ILE A 120 -12.10 7.76 -8.46
CA ILE A 120 -10.93 7.32 -9.25
C ILE A 120 -10.33 6.02 -8.67
N GLY A 121 -10.46 5.76 -7.37
CA GLY A 121 -10.04 4.48 -6.77
C GLY A 121 -11.03 3.32 -7.00
N ILE A 122 -12.34 3.58 -6.95
CA ILE A 122 -13.37 2.52 -7.05
C ILE A 122 -13.50 1.99 -8.49
N ILE A 123 -13.49 2.86 -9.50
CA ILE A 123 -13.67 2.45 -10.91
C ILE A 123 -12.65 1.38 -11.35
N PRO A 124 -11.32 1.54 -11.19
CA PRO A 124 -10.35 0.52 -11.56
C PRO A 124 -10.49 -0.77 -10.74
N THR A 125 -10.94 -0.67 -9.49
CA THR A 125 -11.23 -1.84 -8.64
C THR A 125 -12.35 -2.69 -9.23
N THR A 126 -13.44 -2.05 -9.66
CA THR A 126 -14.57 -2.74 -10.30
C THR A 126 -14.16 -3.41 -11.61
N ILE A 127 -13.33 -2.74 -12.42
CA ILE A 127 -12.78 -3.30 -13.67
C ILE A 127 -11.92 -4.53 -13.37
N LEU A 128 -11.06 -4.46 -12.35
CA LEU A 128 -10.21 -5.57 -11.88
C LEU A 128 -11.03 -6.78 -11.43
N ILE A 129 -12.01 -6.56 -10.55
CA ILE A 129 -12.88 -7.63 -10.06
C ILE A 129 -13.62 -8.28 -11.22
N TYR A 130 -14.12 -7.48 -12.17
CA TYR A 130 -14.77 -7.98 -13.37
C TYR A 130 -13.82 -8.83 -14.24
N ALA A 131 -12.57 -8.37 -14.46
CA ALA A 131 -11.59 -9.09 -15.26
C ALA A 131 -11.19 -10.45 -14.64
N ILE A 132 -11.03 -10.51 -13.30
CA ILE A 132 -10.78 -11.76 -12.57
C ILE A 132 -11.97 -12.71 -12.66
N SER A 133 -13.19 -12.16 -12.55
CA SER A 133 -14.42 -12.95 -12.49
C SER A 133 -14.84 -13.52 -13.85
N THR A 134 -14.35 -12.97 -14.96
CA THR A 134 -14.76 -13.33 -16.34
C THR A 134 -13.72 -14.15 -17.11
N TYR A 135 -12.71 -14.72 -16.43
CA TYR A 135 -11.64 -15.54 -17.03
C TYR A 135 -10.77 -14.85 -18.09
N ILE A 136 -10.72 -13.52 -18.09
CA ILE A 136 -9.81 -12.77 -18.99
C ILE A 136 -8.34 -12.88 -18.52
N ALA A 137 -8.12 -13.26 -17.26
CA ALA A 137 -6.80 -13.49 -16.70
C ALA A 137 -6.26 -14.89 -17.01
N ILE A 138 -5.01 -14.94 -17.46
CA ILE A 138 -4.23 -16.17 -17.67
C ILE A 138 -3.44 -16.45 -16.39
N ILE A 139 -3.36 -17.70 -15.95
CA ILE A 139 -2.47 -18.08 -14.85
C ILE A 139 -1.08 -18.29 -15.43
N ASP A 140 -0.12 -17.48 -15.02
CA ASP A 140 1.29 -17.60 -15.40
C ASP A 140 2.17 -17.32 -14.18
N ASN A 141 3.21 -18.11 -13.97
CA ASN A 141 4.08 -18.06 -12.78
C ASN A 141 3.32 -17.96 -11.44
N HIS A 142 2.22 -18.70 -11.31
CA HIS A 142 1.39 -18.76 -10.11
C HIS A 142 0.75 -17.41 -9.72
N GLU A 143 0.52 -16.54 -10.70
CA GLU A 143 -0.17 -15.25 -10.57
C GLU A 143 -1.21 -15.09 -11.69
N PHE A 144 -2.25 -14.29 -11.45
CA PHE A 144 -3.18 -13.87 -12.51
C PHE A 144 -2.57 -12.75 -13.36
N VAL A 145 -2.25 -13.07 -14.61
CA VAL A 145 -1.73 -12.11 -15.60
C VAL A 145 -2.85 -11.63 -16.51
N TYR A 146 -2.94 -10.32 -16.67
CA TYR A 146 -3.96 -9.66 -17.50
C TYR A 146 -3.40 -9.26 -18.86
N PRO A 147 -4.24 -9.17 -19.91
CA PRO A 147 -3.88 -8.55 -21.16
C PRO A 147 -3.28 -7.16 -20.94
N PHE A 148 -2.24 -6.82 -21.69
CA PHE A 148 -1.50 -5.56 -21.57
C PHE A 148 -2.40 -4.32 -21.48
N TRP A 149 -3.45 -4.24 -22.31
CA TRP A 149 -4.37 -3.11 -22.31
C TRP A 149 -5.13 -2.94 -20.98
N ILE A 150 -5.49 -4.04 -20.32
CA ILE A 150 -6.14 -4.03 -19.00
C ILE A 150 -5.13 -3.54 -17.95
N THR A 151 -3.92 -4.09 -17.95
CA THR A 151 -2.84 -3.65 -17.06
C THR A 151 -2.52 -2.16 -17.24
N LEU A 152 -2.45 -1.68 -18.49
CA LEU A 152 -2.21 -0.27 -18.81
C LEU A 152 -3.33 0.64 -18.29
N ILE A 153 -4.59 0.30 -18.55
CA ILE A 153 -5.75 1.05 -18.05
C ILE A 153 -5.72 1.12 -16.52
N MET A 154 -5.41 0.00 -15.87
CA MET A 154 -5.30 -0.07 -14.41
C MET A 154 -4.19 0.82 -13.86
N VAL A 155 -2.99 0.76 -14.44
CA VAL A 155 -1.88 1.63 -14.03
C VAL A 155 -2.27 3.09 -14.21
N CYS A 156 -2.82 3.47 -15.37
CA CYS A 156 -3.24 4.84 -15.65
C CYS A 156 -4.34 5.36 -14.69
N MET A 157 -5.25 4.49 -14.23
CA MET A 157 -6.33 4.88 -13.32
C MET A 157 -5.90 4.89 -11.84
N ILE A 158 -5.05 3.95 -11.43
CA ILE A 158 -4.57 3.83 -10.04
C ILE A 158 -3.42 4.81 -9.77
N PHE A 159 -2.60 5.13 -10.77
CA PHE A 159 -1.44 6.02 -10.62
C PHE A 159 -1.79 7.40 -10.03
N PRO A 160 -2.84 8.11 -10.47
CA PRO A 160 -3.28 9.35 -9.83
C PRO A 160 -3.58 9.20 -8.33
N VAL A 161 -4.19 8.08 -7.92
CA VAL A 161 -4.54 7.79 -6.52
C VAL A 161 -3.29 7.47 -5.69
N MET A 162 -2.27 6.86 -6.30
CA MET A 162 -0.99 6.55 -5.65
C MET A 162 -0.05 7.77 -5.55
N ILE A 163 -0.03 8.63 -6.56
CA ILE A 163 0.88 9.78 -6.63
C ILE A 163 0.33 11.03 -5.92
N PHE A 164 -0.98 11.07 -5.65
CA PHE A 164 -1.60 12.17 -4.93
C PHE A 164 -0.99 12.39 -3.52
N PRO A 165 -0.86 11.37 -2.64
CA PRO A 165 -0.26 11.56 -1.32
C PRO A 165 1.17 12.12 -1.35
N PRO A 166 2.11 11.58 -2.16
CA PRO A 166 3.45 12.17 -2.32
C PRO A 166 3.40 13.65 -2.70
N ILE A 167 2.64 14.00 -3.74
CA ILE A 167 2.55 15.39 -4.24
C ILE A 167 2.06 16.33 -3.15
N VAL A 168 1.02 15.93 -2.42
CA VAL A 168 0.44 16.75 -1.36
C VAL A 168 1.41 16.94 -0.21
N PHE A 169 2.12 15.89 0.24
CA PHE A 169 3.10 16.02 1.34
C PHE A 169 4.31 16.85 0.93
N PHE A 170 4.82 16.72 -0.29
CA PHE A 170 5.90 17.58 -0.77
C PHE A 170 5.45 19.03 -0.90
N TYR A 171 4.26 19.28 -1.48
CA TYR A 171 3.68 20.61 -1.55
C TYR A 171 3.48 21.24 -0.17
N TYR A 172 2.91 20.48 0.77
CA TYR A 172 2.71 20.92 2.14
C TYR A 172 4.04 21.25 2.82
N SER A 173 5.08 20.43 2.64
CA SER A 173 6.42 20.69 3.17
C SER A 173 6.98 22.04 2.69
N ILE A 174 6.84 22.36 1.40
CA ILE A 174 7.31 23.65 0.83
C ILE A 174 6.58 24.82 1.49
N LYS A 175 5.28 24.67 1.77
CA LYS A 175 4.46 25.70 2.40
C LYS A 175 4.88 26.00 3.85
N ILE A 176 5.20 24.96 4.64
CA ILE A 176 5.51 25.12 6.07
C ILE A 176 7.00 25.28 6.38
N ARG A 177 7.89 25.15 5.38
CA ARG A 177 9.36 25.19 5.55
C ARG A 177 9.90 26.38 6.35
N LYS A 178 9.25 27.53 6.25
CA LYS A 178 9.66 28.78 6.92
C LYS A 178 8.99 28.99 8.28
N VAL A 179 7.96 28.22 8.58
CA VAL A 179 7.13 28.38 9.78
C VAL A 179 7.51 27.36 10.84
N ASP A 180 7.65 26.09 10.44
CA ASP A 180 7.94 25.00 11.36
C ASP A 180 8.91 23.99 10.71
N LYS A 181 10.15 24.00 11.20
CA LYS A 181 11.23 23.16 10.69
C LYS A 181 11.02 21.68 11.00
N ALA A 182 10.41 21.36 12.14
CA ALA A 182 10.18 19.99 12.56
C ALA A 182 9.06 19.36 11.73
N ASN A 183 7.93 20.06 11.57
CA ASN A 183 6.83 19.60 10.72
C ASN A 183 7.22 19.59 9.23
N TYR A 184 8.09 20.50 8.78
CA TYR A 184 8.66 20.45 7.42
C TYR A 184 9.38 19.13 7.15
N LYS A 185 10.36 18.77 7.99
CA LYS A 185 11.12 17.52 7.83
C LYS A 185 10.22 16.30 7.95
N ARG A 186 9.28 16.31 8.91
CA ARG A 186 8.27 15.26 9.07
C ARG A 186 7.45 15.06 7.80
N SER A 187 6.97 16.14 7.18
CA SER A 187 6.21 16.09 5.93
C SER A 187 7.04 15.55 4.76
N ILE A 188 8.33 15.89 4.69
CA ILE A 188 9.24 15.29 3.70
C ILE A 188 9.34 13.79 3.89
N THR A 189 9.57 13.33 5.12
CA THR A 189 9.69 11.89 5.42
C THR A 189 8.40 11.14 5.07
N MET A 190 7.22 11.72 5.36
CA MET A 190 5.94 11.16 4.91
C MET A 190 5.81 11.14 3.39
N GLY A 191 6.22 12.20 2.70
CA GLY A 191 6.22 12.26 1.22
C GLY A 191 7.12 11.22 0.58
N ILE A 192 8.34 11.03 1.12
CA ILE A 192 9.27 9.98 0.68
C ILE A 192 8.66 8.60 0.91
N ALA A 193 8.08 8.34 2.09
CA ALA A 193 7.45 7.06 2.39
C ALA A 193 6.34 6.74 1.39
N MET A 194 5.44 7.70 1.14
CA MET A 194 4.34 7.52 0.17
C MET A 194 4.86 7.33 -1.26
N LEU A 195 5.96 8.00 -1.63
CA LEU A 195 6.58 7.83 -2.94
C LEU A 195 7.17 6.43 -3.09
N THR A 196 7.86 5.92 -2.07
CA THR A 196 8.36 4.54 -2.03
C THR A 196 7.21 3.54 -2.21
N LEU A 197 6.08 3.76 -1.54
CA LEU A 197 4.90 2.91 -1.69
C LEU A 197 4.33 2.96 -3.12
N ALA A 198 4.20 4.15 -3.71
CA ALA A 198 3.69 4.34 -5.07
C ALA A 198 4.58 3.65 -6.12
N ILE A 199 5.91 3.76 -5.99
CA ILE A 199 6.87 3.06 -6.85
C ILE A 199 6.73 1.54 -6.70
N THR A 200 6.64 1.06 -5.45
CA THR A 200 6.51 -0.37 -5.15
C THR A 200 5.26 -0.96 -5.78
N TYR A 201 4.09 -0.34 -5.59
CA TYR A 201 2.85 -0.79 -6.21
C TYR A 201 2.86 -0.72 -7.73
N THR A 202 3.47 0.32 -8.31
CA THR A 202 3.56 0.45 -9.77
C THR A 202 4.37 -0.71 -10.37
N ILE A 203 5.45 -1.11 -9.72
CA ILE A 203 6.31 -2.20 -10.19
C ILE A 203 5.65 -3.57 -9.99
N GLU A 204 4.95 -3.78 -8.87
CA GLU A 204 4.14 -4.99 -8.67
C GLU A 204 3.01 -5.09 -9.72
N LEU A 205 2.30 -3.99 -10.02
CA LEU A 205 1.25 -3.96 -11.04
C LEU A 205 1.78 -4.17 -12.46
N ALA A 206 3.02 -3.75 -12.73
CA ALA A 206 3.65 -3.90 -14.05
C ALA A 206 4.11 -5.33 -14.35
N GLY A 207 4.01 -6.28 -13.39
CA GLY A 207 4.44 -7.66 -13.60
C GLY A 207 5.96 -7.80 -13.72
N ALA A 208 6.70 -7.16 -12.81
CA ALA A 208 8.16 -7.25 -12.76
C ALA A 208 8.65 -8.70 -12.55
N SER A 209 9.88 -8.99 -12.99
CA SER A 209 10.49 -10.31 -12.76
C SER A 209 10.56 -10.65 -11.27
N LEU A 210 10.50 -11.94 -10.91
CA LEU A 210 10.49 -12.43 -9.52
C LEU A 210 11.55 -11.77 -8.62
N ILE A 211 12.79 -11.64 -9.09
CA ILE A 211 13.89 -11.00 -8.34
C ILE A 211 13.59 -9.51 -8.11
N LEU A 212 13.14 -8.81 -9.15
CA LEU A 212 12.82 -7.39 -9.08
C LEU A 212 11.64 -7.16 -8.13
N ALA A 213 10.60 -7.99 -8.21
CA ALA A 213 9.46 -7.95 -7.30
C ALA A 213 9.88 -8.13 -5.84
N ILE A 214 10.74 -9.09 -5.52
CA ILE A 214 11.26 -9.30 -4.15
C ILE A 214 12.00 -8.05 -3.64
N LEU A 215 12.88 -7.45 -4.46
CA LEU A 215 13.62 -6.25 -4.08
C LEU A 215 12.67 -5.07 -3.83
N PHE A 216 11.68 -4.86 -4.70
CA PHE A 216 10.74 -3.75 -4.55
C PHE A 216 9.75 -3.97 -3.41
N ARG A 217 9.43 -5.22 -3.04
CA ARG A 217 8.62 -5.52 -1.84
C ARG A 217 9.26 -5.02 -0.54
N LEU A 218 10.59 -4.87 -0.48
CA LEU A 218 11.24 -4.20 0.65
C LEU A 218 10.79 -2.73 0.79
N GLY A 219 10.33 -2.11 -0.29
CA GLY A 219 9.72 -0.79 -0.29
C GLY A 219 8.47 -0.70 0.59
N PHE A 220 7.67 -1.76 0.71
CA PHE A 220 6.56 -1.82 1.68
C PHE A 220 7.06 -1.71 3.12
N PHE A 221 8.18 -2.37 3.43
CA PHE A 221 8.79 -2.31 4.76
C PHE A 221 9.37 -0.91 5.06
N ILE A 222 10.05 -0.31 4.08
CA ILE A 222 10.58 1.06 4.18
C ILE A 222 9.44 2.06 4.39
N PHE A 223 8.38 1.97 3.59
CA PHE A 223 7.18 2.80 3.76
C PHE A 223 6.62 2.67 5.18
N ALA A 224 6.46 1.45 5.67
CA ALA A 224 5.90 1.18 6.99
C ALA A 224 6.73 1.80 8.11
N ILE A 225 8.05 1.64 8.08
CA ILE A 225 8.96 2.23 9.06
C ILE A 225 8.88 3.75 9.00
N LEU A 226 9.08 4.35 7.82
CA LEU A 226 9.13 5.80 7.66
C LEU A 226 7.83 6.48 8.09
N MET A 227 6.68 5.88 7.77
CA MET A 227 5.40 6.39 8.22
C MET A 227 5.18 6.22 9.72
N TYR A 228 5.51 5.05 10.27
CA TYR A 228 5.37 4.80 11.71
C TYR A 228 6.19 5.80 12.53
N VAL A 229 7.46 6.01 12.18
CA VAL A 229 8.31 6.98 12.90
C VAL A 229 7.83 8.42 12.70
N SER A 230 7.27 8.74 11.53
CA SER A 230 6.70 10.06 11.26
C SER A 230 5.42 10.32 12.04
N ILE A 231 4.69 9.30 12.46
CA ILE A 231 3.43 9.45 13.21
C ILE A 231 3.68 9.39 14.72
N GLU A 232 4.39 8.38 15.19
CA GLU A 232 4.65 8.19 16.62
C GLU A 232 5.73 9.13 17.16
N LEU A 233 6.58 9.67 16.29
CA LEU A 233 7.66 10.59 16.64
C LEU A 233 8.51 10.04 17.81
N PRO A 234 9.25 8.94 17.64
CA PRO A 234 10.15 8.45 18.70
C PRO A 234 11.26 9.47 19.00
N ASP A 235 11.81 9.44 20.22
CA ASP A 235 12.72 10.48 20.72
C ASP A 235 13.94 10.73 19.82
N TRP A 236 14.54 9.66 19.29
CA TRP A 236 15.67 9.78 18.36
C TRP A 236 15.28 10.53 17.07
N TYR A 237 14.05 10.34 16.60
CA TYR A 237 13.54 11.01 15.40
C TYR A 237 13.15 12.45 15.70
N ARG A 238 12.55 12.73 16.87
CA ARG A 238 12.30 14.10 17.35
C ARG A 238 13.59 14.93 17.37
N LYS A 239 14.67 14.36 17.93
CA LYS A 239 16.00 14.97 17.92
C LYS A 239 16.50 15.22 16.49
N LEU A 240 16.37 14.24 15.61
CA LEU A 240 16.79 14.36 14.20
C LEU A 240 16.06 15.49 13.45
N ILE A 241 14.75 15.62 13.66
CA ILE A 241 13.96 16.66 13.00
C ILE A 241 14.05 18.02 13.71
N GLY A 242 14.59 18.06 14.93
CA GLY A 242 14.71 19.28 15.74
C GLY A 242 13.38 19.67 16.39
N TRP A 243 12.58 18.69 16.78
CA TRP A 243 11.36 18.88 17.54
C TRP A 243 11.73 18.99 19.03
N SER A 244 11.75 20.21 19.58
CA SER A 244 11.76 20.43 21.02
C SER A 244 10.32 20.51 21.52
N GLU A 245 10.01 19.79 22.60
CA GLU A 245 8.79 20.05 23.36
C GLU A 245 9.00 21.40 24.06
N GLU A 246 8.36 22.45 23.55
CA GLU A 246 8.02 23.63 24.34
C GLU A 246 6.75 23.34 25.15
#